data_AF-A0A432R9N5-F1
#
_entry.id   AF-A0A432R9N5-F1
#
_cell.length_a   1.000
_cell.length_b   1.000
_cell.length_c   1.000
_cell.angle_alpha   90.00
_cell.angle_beta   90.00
_cell.angle_gamma   90.00
#
_symmetry.space_group_name_H-M   'P 1'
#
loop_
_entity.id
_entity.type
_entity.pdbx_description
1 polymer ?
#
loop_
_entity_poly.entity_id
_entity_poly.type
_entity_poly.pdbx_seq_one_letter_code
_entity_poly.pdbx_strand_id
1 'polypeptide(L)'
;MIVSTSSSQPWLKPSSLGSGFESALKSSLSRLRGASREERMSVAEQLALAVKGIDSVTSRIRSSIKPARSLVEVKINNTLHSIANVFEEIGLGLRRLKCIVEVSRVEGENIGICGTWRITSNDSSLIIARLKQATVMRFEPNKVLFYSKGSKIVAEGASINMCKGDYCREVNLADTRTLREQLQQVIYLLKPLLNSAAKVMEAITVCARREAPDCARAR
;
A
#
# COMPACT_ATOMS: atom_id res chain seq x y z
N MET A 1 -3.03 -42.77 24.43
CA MET A 1 -2.73 -42.72 22.98
C MET A 1 -4.02 -42.77 22.21
N ILE A 2 -4.46 -41.63 21.65
CA ILE A 2 -5.34 -41.56 20.48
C ILE A 2 -4.84 -40.36 19.68
N VAL A 3 -4.33 -40.62 18.47
CA VAL A 3 -3.86 -39.65 17.49
C VAL A 3 -4.83 -39.72 16.32
N SER A 4 -5.46 -38.61 15.95
CA SER A 4 -6.12 -38.39 14.64
C SER A 4 -6.43 -36.89 14.49
N THR A 5 -5.62 -36.12 13.76
CA THR A 5 -5.71 -35.74 12.32
C THR A 5 -6.26 -34.32 12.09
N SER A 6 -5.31 -33.42 11.84
CA SER A 6 -5.30 -32.29 10.89
C SER A 6 -6.62 -31.61 10.50
N SER A 7 -6.80 -30.40 11.03
CA SER A 7 -7.65 -29.36 10.44
C SER A 7 -6.97 -28.75 9.21
N SER A 8 -7.26 -29.26 8.03
CA SER A 8 -6.88 -28.65 6.76
C SER A 8 -7.85 -27.52 6.39
N GLN A 9 -7.43 -26.26 6.59
CA GLN A 9 -8.06 -25.10 5.99
C GLN A 9 -7.76 -25.07 4.47
N PRO A 10 -8.75 -24.87 3.59
CA PRO A 10 -8.51 -24.83 2.15
C PRO A 10 -8.11 -23.42 1.71
N TRP A 11 -6.82 -23.11 1.74
CA TRP A 11 -6.28 -21.94 1.05
C TRP A 11 -5.78 -22.33 -0.35
N LEU A 12 -6.60 -21.96 -1.33
CA LEU A 12 -6.32 -21.59 -2.72
C LEU A 12 -5.00 -22.10 -3.34
N LYS A 13 -5.12 -23.14 -4.17
CA LYS A 13 -4.14 -23.48 -5.22
C LYS A 13 -4.06 -22.35 -6.27
N PRO A 14 -2.87 -22.00 -6.77
CA PRO A 14 -2.68 -20.90 -7.70
C PRO A 14 -2.89 -21.35 -9.16
N SER A 15 -4.13 -21.32 -9.66
CA SER A 15 -4.39 -21.45 -11.10
C SER A 15 -5.72 -20.88 -11.62
N SER A 16 -6.50 -20.12 -10.83
CA SER A 16 -7.80 -19.57 -11.26
C SER A 16 -8.08 -18.12 -10.82
N LEU A 17 -7.05 -17.28 -10.73
CA LEU A 17 -7.09 -15.91 -10.21
C LEU A 17 -7.94 -14.88 -11.02
N GLY A 18 -8.59 -15.28 -12.11
CA GLY A 18 -9.42 -14.39 -12.93
C GLY A 18 -10.86 -14.24 -12.43
N SER A 19 -11.55 -15.36 -12.16
CA SER A 19 -12.99 -15.36 -11.88
C SER A 19 -13.32 -15.29 -10.38
N GLY A 20 -12.48 -15.86 -9.52
CA GLY A 20 -12.66 -15.85 -8.06
C GLY A 20 -12.45 -14.47 -7.44
N PHE A 21 -11.49 -13.70 -7.97
CA PHE A 21 -11.24 -12.32 -7.53
C PHE A 21 -12.37 -11.38 -7.93
N GLU A 22 -12.87 -11.51 -9.17
CA GLU A 22 -13.96 -10.67 -9.67
C GLU A 22 -15.29 -10.96 -8.96
N SER A 23 -15.55 -12.23 -8.62
CA SER A 23 -16.72 -12.62 -7.83
C SER A 23 -16.62 -12.22 -6.36
N ALA A 24 -15.44 -12.29 -5.74
CA ALA A 24 -15.20 -11.76 -4.40
C ALA A 24 -15.32 -10.23 -4.33
N LEU A 25 -14.89 -9.52 -5.37
CA LEU A 25 -15.14 -8.08 -5.52
C LEU A 25 -16.63 -7.79 -5.68
N LYS A 26 -17.34 -8.51 -6.57
CA LYS A 26 -18.79 -8.32 -6.79
C LYS A 26 -19.62 -8.62 -5.54
N SER A 27 -19.28 -9.64 -4.75
CA SER A 27 -19.97 -9.98 -3.51
C SER A 27 -19.69 -8.99 -2.38
N SER A 28 -18.50 -8.40 -2.35
CA SER A 28 -18.19 -7.28 -1.44
C SER A 28 -18.96 -6.02 -1.86
N LEU A 29 -19.08 -5.76 -3.17
CA LEU A 29 -19.81 -4.62 -3.75
C LEU A 29 -21.33 -4.70 -3.53
N SER A 30 -21.93 -5.90 -3.56
CA SER A 30 -23.38 -6.05 -3.36
C SER A 30 -23.83 -5.79 -1.91
N ARG A 31 -22.94 -5.98 -0.92
CA ARG A 31 -23.22 -5.67 0.50
C ARG A 31 -23.17 -4.18 0.83
N LEU A 32 -22.62 -3.33 -0.05
CA LEU A 32 -22.43 -1.89 0.18
C LEU A 32 -23.65 -1.03 -0.22
N ARG A 33 -24.67 -1.60 -0.86
CA ARG A 33 -25.84 -0.84 -1.36
C ARG A 33 -26.85 -0.38 -0.29
N GLY A 34 -26.61 -0.66 0.99
CA GLY A 34 -27.62 -0.52 2.05
C GLY A 34 -27.48 0.65 3.02
N ALA A 35 -26.47 1.52 2.90
CA ALA A 35 -26.25 2.56 3.91
C ALA A 35 -26.67 3.96 3.43
N SER A 36 -27.33 4.69 4.31
CA SER A 36 -27.92 6.03 4.17
C SER A 36 -26.94 7.11 3.70
N ARG A 37 -27.50 8.12 3.03
CA ARG A 37 -26.84 9.32 2.51
C ARG A 37 -26.55 10.33 3.64
N GLU A 38 -25.77 9.92 4.64
CA GLU A 38 -24.96 10.87 5.42
C GLU A 38 -23.80 11.35 4.54
N GLU A 39 -23.24 12.54 4.81
CA GLU A 39 -22.15 13.16 4.03
C GLU A 39 -20.93 12.23 3.90
N ARG A 40 -21.00 11.32 2.92
CA ARG A 40 -19.90 10.43 2.60
C ARG A 40 -18.79 11.23 1.97
N MET A 41 -17.60 11.08 2.53
CA MET A 41 -16.39 11.66 1.98
C MET A 41 -16.20 11.18 0.53
N SER A 42 -15.92 12.13 -0.36
CA SER A 42 -15.57 11.84 -1.74
C SER A 42 -14.26 11.05 -1.85
N VAL A 43 -14.07 10.35 -2.97
CA VAL A 43 -12.81 9.64 -3.25
C VAL A 43 -11.60 10.59 -3.22
N ALA A 44 -11.75 11.83 -3.68
CA ALA A 44 -10.68 12.83 -3.66
C ALA A 44 -10.29 13.21 -2.23
N GLU A 45 -11.25 13.37 -1.33
CA GLU A 45 -10.99 13.64 0.09
C GLU A 45 -10.35 12.44 0.78
N GLN A 46 -10.79 11.21 0.48
CA GLN A 46 -10.14 10.01 1.01
C GLN A 46 -8.72 9.83 0.50
N LEU A 47 -8.45 10.14 -0.76
CA LEU A 47 -7.09 10.18 -1.31
C LEU A 47 -6.23 11.22 -0.58
N ALA A 48 -6.79 12.39 -0.25
CA ALA A 48 -6.09 13.41 0.52
C ALA A 48 -5.77 12.94 1.95
N LEU A 49 -6.69 12.24 2.62
CA LEU A 49 -6.43 11.62 3.92
C LEU A 49 -5.36 10.52 3.83
N ALA A 50 -5.40 9.69 2.79
CA ALA A 50 -4.39 8.66 2.55
C ALA A 50 -3.00 9.26 2.34
N VAL A 51 -2.88 10.38 1.60
CA VAL A 51 -1.62 11.14 1.45
C VAL A 51 -1.12 11.63 2.81
N LYS A 52 -1.99 12.24 3.63
CA LYS A 52 -1.61 12.68 4.99
C LYS A 52 -1.14 11.51 5.87
N GLY A 53 -1.80 10.36 5.78
CA GLY A 53 -1.40 9.14 6.49
C GLY A 53 0.00 8.67 6.07
N ILE A 54 0.28 8.65 4.76
CA ILE A 54 1.61 8.34 4.21
C ILE A 54 2.68 9.34 4.68
N ASP A 55 2.37 10.64 4.65
CA ASP A 55 3.30 11.70 5.07
C ASP A 55 3.62 11.58 6.57
N SER A 56 2.65 11.17 7.39
CA SER A 56 2.82 10.87 8.82
C SER A 56 3.75 9.67 9.05
N VAL A 57 3.52 8.56 8.34
CA VAL A 57 4.38 7.36 8.39
C VAL A 57 5.81 7.71 7.99
N THR A 58 5.98 8.41 6.86
CA THR A 58 7.28 8.86 6.36
C THR A 58 8.01 9.74 7.37
N SER A 59 7.30 10.72 7.95
CA SER A 59 7.87 11.62 8.97
C SER A 59 8.35 10.84 10.21
N ARG A 60 7.58 9.85 10.66
CA ARG A 60 7.94 8.99 11.80
C ARG A 60 9.16 8.12 11.52
N ILE A 61 9.29 7.59 10.31
CA ILE A 61 10.49 6.84 9.90
C ILE A 61 11.70 7.78 9.93
N ARG A 62 11.57 8.97 9.31
CA ARG A 62 12.65 9.97 9.26
C ARG A 62 13.07 10.46 10.65
N SER A 63 12.12 10.66 11.57
CA SER A 63 12.46 11.04 12.97
C SER A 63 13.18 9.93 13.75
N SER A 64 13.11 8.68 13.28
CA SER A 64 13.82 7.54 13.89
C SER A 64 15.30 7.48 13.47
N ILE A 65 15.71 8.27 12.47
CA ILE A 65 17.08 8.33 11.96
C ILE A 65 17.91 9.25 12.86
N LYS A 66 19.00 8.72 13.41
CA LYS A 66 19.89 9.43 14.36
C LYS A 66 21.28 9.59 13.77
N PRO A 67 22.09 10.56 14.24
CA PRO A 67 23.50 10.66 13.82
C PRO A 67 24.23 9.33 14.05
N ALA A 68 24.86 8.80 13.00
CA ALA A 68 25.56 7.53 13.05
C ALA A 68 26.99 7.72 13.59
N ARG A 69 27.39 6.84 14.51
CA ARG A 69 28.73 6.77 15.12
C ARG A 69 29.47 5.48 14.76
N SER A 70 28.81 4.56 14.04
CA SER A 70 29.38 3.30 13.58
C SER A 70 28.86 2.91 12.20
N LEU A 71 29.59 2.02 11.52
CA LEU A 71 29.16 1.49 10.22
C LEU A 71 27.81 0.76 10.30
N VAL A 72 27.53 0.11 11.42
CA VAL A 72 26.24 -0.57 11.65
C VAL A 72 25.10 0.46 11.69
N GLU A 73 25.30 1.58 12.39
CA GLU A 73 24.31 2.67 12.44
C GLU A 73 24.11 3.34 11.08
N VAL A 74 25.18 3.50 10.28
CA VAL A 74 25.05 3.97 8.89
C VAL A 74 24.15 3.04 8.08
N LYS A 75 24.34 1.71 8.18
CA LYS A 75 23.49 0.74 7.47
C LYS A 75 22.04 0.76 7.95
N ILE A 76 21.81 0.92 9.26
CA ILE A 76 20.46 1.07 9.83
C ILE A 76 19.79 2.32 9.28
N ASN A 77 20.47 3.47 9.31
CA ASN A 77 19.94 4.72 8.76
C ASN A 77 19.60 4.60 7.28
N ASN A 78 20.47 4.01 6.47
CA ASN A 78 20.21 3.77 5.05
C ASN A 78 19.00 2.86 4.83
N THR A 79 18.80 1.88 5.71
CA THR A 79 17.64 0.98 5.69
C THR A 79 16.36 1.74 6.02
N LEU A 80 16.37 2.60 7.04
CA LEU A 80 15.25 3.48 7.38
C LEU A 80 14.93 4.47 6.25
N HIS A 81 15.93 5.10 5.64
CA HIS A 81 15.75 5.91 4.44
C HIS A 81 15.11 5.12 3.31
N SER A 82 15.53 3.88 3.09
CA SER A 82 14.95 3.01 2.06
C SER A 82 13.48 2.67 2.36
N ILE A 83 13.13 2.43 3.62
CA ILE A 83 11.73 2.23 4.04
C ILE A 83 10.92 3.51 3.77
N ALA A 84 11.42 4.68 4.17
CA ALA A 84 10.77 5.97 3.93
C ALA A 84 10.51 6.19 2.43
N ASN A 85 11.51 5.91 1.57
CA ASN A 85 11.37 6.04 0.13
C ASN A 85 10.24 5.19 -0.47
N VAL A 86 9.98 3.99 0.08
CA VAL A 86 8.82 3.17 -0.36
C VAL A 86 7.51 3.93 -0.14
N PHE A 87 7.34 4.54 1.04
CA PHE A 87 6.14 5.30 1.37
C PHE A 87 6.06 6.61 0.58
N GLU A 88 7.18 7.29 0.35
CA GLU A 88 7.23 8.51 -0.48
C GLU A 88 6.78 8.25 -1.92
N GLU A 89 7.23 7.15 -2.54
CA GLU A 89 6.78 6.73 -3.88
C GLU A 89 5.27 6.44 -3.92
N ILE A 90 4.75 5.77 -2.87
CA ILE A 90 3.30 5.52 -2.73
C ILE A 90 2.56 6.86 -2.60
N GLY A 91 3.02 7.75 -1.73
CA GLY A 91 2.41 9.06 -1.49
C GLY A 91 2.35 9.92 -2.75
N LEU A 92 3.42 9.95 -3.52
CA LEU A 92 3.46 10.62 -4.82
C LEU A 92 2.45 10.03 -5.79
N GLY A 93 2.33 8.69 -5.84
CA GLY A 93 1.30 8.01 -6.61
C GLY A 93 -0.12 8.43 -6.22
N LEU A 94 -0.40 8.53 -4.92
CA LEU A 94 -1.71 8.98 -4.43
C LEU A 94 -2.03 10.43 -4.79
N ARG A 95 -1.05 11.34 -4.68
CA ARG A 95 -1.24 12.75 -5.08
C ARG A 95 -1.61 12.87 -6.54
N ARG A 96 -0.98 12.08 -7.41
CA ARG A 96 -1.31 12.03 -8.84
C ARG A 96 -2.70 11.45 -9.08
N LEU A 97 -3.05 10.34 -8.42
CA LEU A 97 -4.39 9.77 -8.52
C LEU A 97 -5.46 10.76 -8.07
N LYS A 98 -5.23 11.48 -6.96
CA LYS A 98 -6.11 12.56 -6.49
C LYS A 98 -6.32 13.62 -7.58
N CYS A 99 -5.24 14.14 -8.16
CA CYS A 99 -5.33 15.12 -9.23
C CYS A 99 -6.13 14.58 -10.43
N ILE A 100 -5.89 13.33 -10.85
CA ILE A 100 -6.65 12.72 -11.95
C ILE A 100 -8.14 12.65 -11.60
N VAL A 101 -8.51 12.19 -10.40
CA VAL A 101 -9.91 12.12 -9.95
C VAL A 101 -10.57 13.49 -9.97
N GLU A 102 -9.87 14.52 -9.49
CA GLU A 102 -10.36 15.91 -9.47
C GLU A 102 -10.59 16.45 -10.89
N VAL A 103 -9.66 16.20 -11.82
CA VAL A 103 -9.77 16.64 -13.22
C VAL A 103 -10.84 15.86 -13.98
N SER A 104 -10.90 14.54 -13.78
CA SER A 104 -11.84 13.65 -14.48
C SER A 104 -13.27 13.76 -13.94
N ARG A 105 -13.49 14.44 -12.81
CA ARG A 105 -14.81 14.64 -12.17
C ARG A 105 -15.60 13.33 -12.01
N VAL A 106 -14.89 12.25 -11.69
CA VAL A 106 -15.51 10.94 -11.50
C VAL A 106 -16.07 10.86 -10.09
N GLU A 107 -17.36 10.59 -9.98
CA GLU A 107 -18.08 10.49 -8.71
C GLU A 107 -18.43 9.05 -8.35
N GLY A 108 -18.69 8.82 -7.07
CA GLY A 108 -19.11 7.53 -6.53
C GLY A 108 -18.00 6.77 -5.80
N GLU A 109 -18.40 5.63 -5.22
CA GLU A 109 -17.56 4.82 -4.33
C GLU A 109 -16.64 3.86 -5.06
N ASN A 110 -16.89 3.59 -6.34
CA ASN A 110 -16.10 2.67 -7.14
C ASN A 110 -15.81 3.28 -8.50
N ILE A 111 -14.64 3.87 -8.62
CA ILE A 111 -14.22 4.60 -9.82
C ILE A 111 -13.15 3.82 -10.58
N GLY A 112 -13.27 3.81 -11.90
CA GLY A 112 -12.24 3.29 -12.80
C GLY A 112 -11.41 4.43 -13.38
N ILE A 113 -10.09 4.28 -13.39
CA ILE A 113 -9.16 5.28 -13.94
C ILE A 113 -8.17 4.58 -14.89
N CYS A 114 -7.89 5.17 -16.05
CA CYS A 114 -6.91 4.66 -17.03
C CYS A 114 -7.14 3.20 -17.46
N GLY A 115 -8.38 2.72 -17.40
CA GLY A 115 -8.80 1.35 -17.72
C GLY A 115 -8.11 0.23 -16.92
N THR A 116 -7.21 0.55 -15.99
CA THR A 116 -6.35 -0.41 -15.28
C THR A 116 -6.35 -0.23 -13.78
N TRP A 117 -6.81 0.92 -13.30
CA TRP A 117 -6.95 1.24 -11.89
C TRP A 117 -8.41 1.22 -11.48
N ARG A 118 -8.66 0.65 -10.31
CA ARG A 118 -9.94 0.72 -9.61
C ARG A 118 -9.68 1.33 -8.25
N ILE A 119 -10.44 2.37 -7.92
CA ILE A 119 -10.42 2.97 -6.60
C ILE A 119 -11.79 2.71 -5.99
N THR A 120 -11.78 2.04 -4.85
CA THR A 120 -12.97 1.75 -4.07
C THR A 120 -12.83 2.45 -2.73
N SER A 121 -13.86 3.19 -2.37
CA SER A 121 -13.93 4.04 -1.19
C SER A 121 -15.15 3.63 -0.37
N ASN A 122 -14.96 3.51 0.94
CA ASN A 122 -16.04 3.38 1.92
C ASN A 122 -15.68 4.21 3.16
N ASP A 123 -16.60 4.28 4.12
CA ASP A 123 -16.49 5.19 5.27
C ASP A 123 -15.20 4.99 6.12
N SER A 124 -14.59 3.81 6.07
CA SER A 124 -13.41 3.48 6.91
C SER A 124 -12.14 3.18 6.12
N SER A 125 -12.20 3.08 4.80
CA SER A 125 -11.06 2.62 4.00
C SER A 125 -11.09 3.05 2.54
N LEU A 126 -9.90 3.31 2.02
CA LEU A 126 -9.64 3.53 0.60
C LEU A 126 -8.82 2.35 0.06
N ILE A 127 -9.32 1.72 -1.00
CA ILE A 127 -8.67 0.60 -1.68
C ILE A 127 -8.37 1.02 -3.12
N ILE A 128 -7.11 0.90 -3.53
CA ILE A 128 -6.66 1.19 -4.88
C ILE A 128 -6.04 -0.08 -5.45
N ALA A 129 -6.64 -0.62 -6.51
CA ALA A 129 -6.21 -1.85 -7.14
C ALA A 129 -5.80 -1.62 -8.59
N ARG A 130 -4.68 -2.22 -9.00
CA ARG A 130 -4.26 -2.30 -10.40
C ARG A 130 -4.58 -3.69 -10.96
N LEU A 131 -5.54 -3.76 -11.87
CA LEU A 131 -6.10 -5.02 -12.35
C LEU A 131 -5.06 -5.93 -13.04
N LYS A 132 -4.22 -5.36 -13.91
CA LYS A 132 -3.28 -6.15 -14.75
C LYS A 132 -2.03 -6.66 -14.02
N GLN A 133 -1.60 -6.05 -12.92
CA GLN A 133 -0.33 -6.40 -12.25
C GLN A 133 -0.48 -6.83 -10.79
N ALA A 134 -1.71 -7.15 -10.35
CA ALA A 134 -2.02 -7.57 -8.98
C ALA A 134 -1.34 -6.68 -7.93
N THR A 135 -1.60 -5.38 -8.04
CA THR A 135 -1.19 -4.39 -7.03
C THR A 135 -2.41 -3.97 -6.24
N VAL A 136 -2.29 -3.92 -4.92
CA VAL A 136 -3.33 -3.40 -4.03
C VAL A 136 -2.68 -2.45 -3.03
N MET A 137 -3.25 -1.27 -2.91
CA MET A 137 -2.94 -0.32 -1.84
C MET A 137 -4.20 -0.12 -1.03
N ARG A 138 -4.11 -0.23 0.29
CA ARG A 138 -5.24 -0.03 1.19
C ARG A 138 -4.84 0.94 2.28
N PHE A 139 -5.70 1.92 2.52
CA PHE A 139 -5.51 2.96 3.51
C PHE A 139 -6.69 2.95 4.47
N GLU A 140 -6.37 2.87 5.74
CA GLU A 140 -7.28 2.99 6.89
C GLU A 140 -6.67 4.03 7.84
N PRO A 141 -7.43 4.60 8.78
CA PRO A 141 -6.97 5.72 9.61
C PRO A 141 -5.59 5.53 10.25
N ASN A 142 -5.26 4.30 10.68
CA ASN A 142 -3.99 3.99 11.35
C ASN A 142 -3.16 2.93 10.62
N LYS A 143 -3.55 2.55 9.41
CA LYS A 143 -2.95 1.42 8.71
C LYS A 143 -2.80 1.69 7.21
N VAL A 144 -1.58 1.51 6.73
CA VAL A 144 -1.25 1.54 5.31
C VAL A 144 -0.81 0.15 4.91
N LEU A 145 -1.41 -0.40 3.86
CA LEU A 145 -0.99 -1.65 3.24
C LEU A 145 -0.66 -1.38 1.77
N PHE A 146 0.50 -1.87 1.36
CA PHE A 146 0.89 -1.95 -0.05
C PHE A 146 1.27 -3.40 -0.35
N TYR A 147 0.68 -3.94 -1.43
CA TYR A 147 0.98 -5.26 -1.94
C TYR A 147 1.21 -5.20 -3.45
N SER A 148 2.26 -5.86 -3.92
CA SER A 148 2.54 -5.99 -5.34
C SER A 148 3.46 -7.18 -5.59
N LYS A 149 3.09 -8.05 -6.54
CA LYS A 149 3.94 -9.16 -7.02
C LYS A 149 4.56 -10.01 -5.89
N GLY A 150 3.75 -10.39 -4.90
CA GLY A 150 4.19 -11.20 -3.76
C GLY A 150 5.01 -10.46 -2.72
N SER A 151 5.21 -9.14 -2.85
CA SER A 151 5.83 -8.30 -1.83
C SER A 151 4.77 -7.47 -1.13
N LYS A 152 4.86 -7.35 0.19
CA LYS A 152 3.89 -6.63 1.02
C LYS A 152 4.63 -5.74 2.01
N ILE A 153 4.12 -4.54 2.23
CA ILE A 153 4.51 -3.70 3.36
C ILE A 153 3.24 -3.20 4.04
N VAL A 154 3.22 -3.28 5.38
CA VAL A 154 2.14 -2.81 6.22
C VAL A 154 2.74 -1.90 7.27
N ALA A 155 2.30 -0.65 7.34
CA ALA A 155 2.61 0.26 8.43
C ALA A 155 1.37 0.43 9.32
N GLU A 156 1.53 0.22 10.61
CA GLU A 156 0.48 0.38 11.61
C GLU A 156 1.11 0.94 12.90
N GLY A 157 0.77 2.17 13.25
CA GLY A 157 1.43 2.86 14.37
C GLY A 157 2.95 2.94 14.17
N ALA A 158 3.73 2.50 15.15
CA ALA A 158 5.20 2.48 15.08
C ALA A 158 5.76 1.23 14.40
N SER A 159 4.92 0.26 14.03
CA SER A 159 5.34 -1.01 13.45
C SER A 159 5.26 -1.00 11.93
N ILE A 160 6.28 -1.57 11.29
CA ILE A 160 6.35 -1.79 9.86
C ILE A 160 6.63 -3.26 9.60
N ASN A 161 5.65 -3.97 9.05
CA ASN A 161 5.78 -5.37 8.67
C ASN A 161 6.01 -5.48 7.15
N MET A 162 7.12 -6.10 6.76
CA MET A 162 7.51 -6.31 5.38
C MET A 162 7.51 -7.80 5.07
N CYS A 163 6.97 -8.19 3.91
CA CYS A 163 6.94 -9.58 3.48
C CYS A 163 7.34 -9.77 2.02
N LYS A 164 7.87 -10.95 1.73
CA LYS A 164 8.07 -11.51 0.39
C LYS A 164 7.59 -12.96 0.39
N GLY A 165 6.46 -13.23 -0.27
CA GLY A 165 5.72 -14.48 -0.10
C GLY A 165 5.32 -14.64 1.37
N ASP A 166 5.60 -15.82 1.93
CA ASP A 166 5.30 -16.15 3.33
C ASP A 166 6.37 -15.65 4.32
N TYR A 167 7.50 -15.13 3.80
CA TYR A 167 8.58 -14.64 4.63
C TYR A 167 8.33 -13.18 5.04
N CYS A 168 8.09 -12.95 6.33
CA CYS A 168 7.79 -11.62 6.89
C CYS A 168 8.76 -11.22 8.01
N ARG A 169 9.01 -9.92 8.15
CA ARG A 169 9.73 -9.30 9.27
C ARG A 169 9.07 -8.00 9.67
N GLU A 170 8.89 -7.85 10.98
CA GLU A 170 8.38 -6.63 11.59
C GLU A 170 9.55 -5.80 12.13
N VAL A 171 9.49 -4.50 11.87
CA VAL A 171 10.42 -3.49 12.38
C VAL A 171 9.61 -2.52 13.22
N ASN A 172 9.98 -2.36 14.48
CA ASN A 172 9.42 -1.32 15.34
C ASN A 172 10.31 -0.08 15.28
N LEU A 173 9.76 1.05 14.86
CA LEU A 173 10.49 2.32 14.75
C LEU A 173 10.94 2.88 16.11
N ALA A 174 10.24 2.53 17.20
CA ALA A 174 10.62 2.93 18.55
C ALA A 174 11.79 2.11 19.11
N ASP A 175 12.04 0.90 18.57
CA ASP A 175 13.11 0.00 19.01
C ASP A 175 13.98 -0.46 17.83
N THR A 176 15.01 0.34 17.55
CA THR A 176 15.98 0.06 16.48
C THR A 176 16.92 -1.11 16.79
N ARG A 177 16.88 -1.69 17.99
CA ARG A 177 17.66 -2.90 18.31
C ARG A 177 17.22 -4.09 17.47
N THR A 178 15.91 -4.29 17.34
CA THR A 178 15.34 -5.36 16.50
C THR A 178 15.79 -5.23 15.04
N LEU A 179 15.81 -4.00 14.52
CA LEU A 179 16.29 -3.70 13.18
C LEU A 179 17.79 -4.02 13.02
N ARG A 180 18.61 -3.74 14.04
CA ARG A 180 20.03 -4.08 14.04
C ARG A 180 20.23 -5.59 13.93
N GLU A 181 19.50 -6.37 14.73
CA GLU A 181 19.60 -7.83 14.77
C GLU A 181 19.11 -8.49 13.48
N GLN A 182 18.14 -7.87 12.80
CA GLN A 182 17.49 -8.41 11.58
C GLN A 182 17.88 -7.67 10.29
N LEU A 183 18.96 -6.89 10.32
CA LEU A 183 19.29 -5.92 9.27
C LEU A 183 19.36 -6.56 7.87
N GLN A 184 20.03 -7.71 7.74
CA GLN A 184 20.18 -8.40 6.44
C GLN A 184 18.84 -8.89 5.90
N GLN A 185 18.00 -9.41 6.78
CA GLN A 185 16.67 -9.91 6.46
C GLN A 185 15.75 -8.77 6.00
N VAL A 186 15.83 -7.61 6.65
CA VAL A 186 15.08 -6.41 6.28
C VAL A 186 15.54 -5.87 4.93
N ILE A 187 16.86 -5.77 4.70
CA ILE A 187 17.42 -5.33 3.40
C ILE A 187 16.95 -6.25 2.25
N TYR A 188 16.94 -7.57 2.49
CA TYR A 188 16.42 -8.54 1.51
C TYR A 188 14.96 -8.28 1.13
N LEU A 189 14.12 -7.93 2.11
CA LEU A 189 12.70 -7.63 1.92
C LEU A 189 12.46 -6.28 1.25
N LEU A 190 13.36 -5.31 1.44
CA LEU A 190 13.19 -3.95 0.92
C LEU A 190 13.39 -3.83 -0.58
N LYS A 191 14.38 -4.53 -1.14
CA LYS A 191 14.70 -4.44 -2.58
C LYS A 191 13.47 -4.68 -3.48
N PRO A 192 12.67 -5.74 -3.30
CA PRO A 192 11.48 -5.93 -4.14
C PRO A 192 10.36 -4.91 -3.85
N LEU A 193 10.27 -4.39 -2.62
CA LEU A 193 9.30 -3.33 -2.26
C LEU A 193 9.61 -2.02 -2.97
N LEU A 194 10.86 -1.55 -2.92
CA LEU A 194 11.33 -0.36 -3.63
C LEU A 194 11.03 -0.46 -5.14
N ASN A 195 11.42 -1.57 -5.75
CA ASN A 195 11.16 -1.82 -7.18
C ASN A 195 9.66 -1.83 -7.50
N SER A 196 8.85 -2.37 -6.59
CA SER A 196 7.40 -2.45 -6.80
C SER A 196 6.73 -1.09 -6.66
N ALA A 197 7.11 -0.31 -5.65
CA ALA A 197 6.59 1.05 -5.43
C ALA A 197 6.94 1.96 -6.62
N ALA A 198 8.21 1.95 -7.07
CA ALA A 198 8.64 2.71 -8.23
C ALA A 198 7.87 2.34 -9.51
N LYS A 199 7.66 1.04 -9.79
CA LYS A 199 6.88 0.58 -10.95
C LYS A 199 5.39 0.95 -10.86
N VAL A 200 4.84 1.01 -9.65
CA VAL A 200 3.47 1.45 -9.41
C VAL A 200 3.36 2.95 -9.67
N MET A 201 4.28 3.75 -9.14
CA MET A 201 4.36 5.19 -9.39
C MET A 201 4.51 5.48 -10.89
N GLU A 202 5.40 4.77 -11.58
CA GLU A 202 5.59 4.90 -13.04
C GLU A 202 4.29 4.61 -13.79
N ALA A 203 3.58 3.55 -13.43
CA ALA A 203 2.30 3.20 -14.04
C ALA A 203 1.21 4.26 -13.79
N ILE A 204 1.17 4.86 -12.60
CA ILE A 204 0.28 5.99 -12.30
C ILE A 204 0.69 7.22 -13.11
N THR A 205 1.99 7.46 -13.32
CA THR A 205 2.49 8.57 -14.12
C THR A 205 2.11 8.41 -15.60
N VAL A 206 2.22 7.20 -16.15
CA VAL A 206 1.76 6.90 -17.52
C VAL A 206 0.25 7.13 -17.65
N CYS A 207 -0.51 6.71 -16.65
CA CYS A 207 -1.94 6.99 -16.55
C CYS A 207 -2.23 8.51 -16.57
N ALA A 208 -1.56 9.28 -15.70
CA ALA A 208 -1.68 10.73 -15.66
C ALA A 208 -1.36 11.38 -17.02
N ARG A 209 -0.25 11.01 -17.66
CA ARG A 209 0.14 11.56 -18.97
C ARG A 209 -0.92 11.35 -20.07
N ARG A 210 -1.74 10.31 -19.95
CA ARG A 210 -2.77 9.98 -20.93
C ARG A 210 -4.10 10.68 -20.65
N GLU A 211 -4.54 10.70 -19.39
CA GLU A 211 -5.89 11.17 -19.03
C GLU A 211 -5.91 12.59 -18.44
N ALA A 212 -4.83 13.03 -17.80
CA ALA A 212 -4.70 14.36 -17.20
C ALA A 212 -3.22 14.80 -17.18
N PRO A 213 -2.66 15.26 -18.32
CA PRO A 213 -1.22 15.50 -18.47
C PRO A 213 -0.62 16.43 -17.41
N ASP A 214 -1.37 17.42 -16.96
CA ASP A 214 -0.94 18.35 -15.90
C ASP A 214 -0.70 17.64 -14.57
N CYS A 215 -1.46 16.59 -14.28
CA CYS A 215 -1.30 15.75 -13.10
C CYS A 215 -0.03 14.89 -13.12
N ALA A 216 0.61 14.69 -14.28
CA ALA A 216 1.86 13.95 -14.36
C ALA A 216 3.05 14.71 -13.74
N ARG A 217 2.96 16.05 -13.72
CA ARG A 217 4.00 16.95 -13.20
C ARG A 217 3.75 17.39 -11.77
N ALA A 218 2.55 17.18 -11.25
CA ALA A 218 2.21 17.47 -9.86
C ALA A 218 3.18 16.72 -8.92
N ARG A 219 3.79 17.46 -7.98
CA ARG A 219 4.64 16.96 -6.89
C ARG A 219 3.82 16.91 -5.60
#